data_AF-A0A935S151-F1
#
_entry.id   AF-A0A935S151-F1
#
_cell.length_a   1.000
_cell.length_b   1.000
_cell.length_c   1.000
_cell.angle_alpha   90.00
_cell.angle_beta   90.00
_cell.angle_gamma   90.00
#
_symmetry.space_group_name_H-M   'P 1'
#
loop_
_entity.id
_entity.type
_entity.pdbx_description
1 polymer ?
#
loop_
_entity_poly.entity_id
_entity_poly.type
_entity_poly.pdbx_seq_one_letter_code
_entity_poly.pdbx_strand_id
1 'polypeptide(L)'
;MEKESKYKSLLSFLARPWFIETAVFFLVLWQESFRLSARTSHQILPVNQNLQNYYYYNFGDFVNGYIMTYIIDGIINFTLLKSSASYKFSRFEVTKRRSISIATLISISVVVVIELSQSTATTSDVNDIPAGIAGAILYYLIRLFSLKITTQYENGIK
;
A
#
# COMPACT_ATOMS: atom_id res chain seq x y z
N MET A 1 0.68 -35.69 3.60
CA MET A 1 2.02 -35.35 3.08
C MET A 1 1.99 -34.42 1.86
N GLU A 2 1.30 -34.72 0.76
CA GLU A 2 1.36 -33.86 -0.46
C GLU A 2 0.76 -32.44 -0.27
N LYS A 3 -0.37 -32.31 0.42
CA LYS A 3 -0.98 -31.00 0.74
C LYS A 3 -0.07 -30.12 1.61
N GLU A 4 0.67 -30.75 2.52
CA GLU A 4 1.57 -30.08 3.45
C GLU A 4 2.84 -29.58 2.76
N SER A 5 3.33 -30.34 1.77
CA SER A 5 4.43 -29.94 0.88
C SER A 5 4.05 -28.74 -0.01
N LYS A 6 2.87 -28.76 -0.64
CA LYS A 6 2.36 -27.64 -1.45
C LYS A 6 2.16 -26.37 -0.62
N TYR A 7 1.65 -26.50 0.60
CA TYR A 7 1.45 -25.38 1.51
C TYR A 7 2.77 -24.72 1.93
N LYS A 8 3.79 -25.50 2.29
CA LYS A 8 5.13 -24.99 2.62
C LYS A 8 5.80 -24.31 1.43
N SER A 9 5.64 -24.87 0.23
CA SER A 9 6.17 -24.27 -1.00
C SER A 9 5.53 -22.90 -1.28
N LEU A 10 4.20 -22.79 -1.18
CA LEU A 10 3.49 -21.52 -1.35
C LEU A 10 3.92 -20.48 -0.32
N LEU A 11 3.99 -20.86 0.95
CA LEU A 11 4.46 -19.99 2.04
C LEU A 11 5.88 -19.49 1.81
N SER A 12 6.79 -20.37 1.37
CA SER A 12 8.17 -19.98 1.07
C SER A 12 8.28 -18.95 -0.06
N PHE A 13 7.39 -19.05 -1.04
CA PHE A 13 7.32 -18.11 -2.16
C PHE A 13 6.75 -16.75 -1.72
N LEU A 14 5.66 -16.77 -0.95
CA LEU A 14 5.00 -15.56 -0.43
C LEU A 14 5.82 -14.85 0.67
N ALA A 15 6.58 -15.58 1.46
CA ALA A 15 7.44 -15.04 2.51
C ALA A 15 8.71 -14.37 1.99
N ARG A 16 8.97 -14.43 0.67
CA ARG A 16 10.07 -13.68 0.05
C ARG A 16 9.94 -12.21 0.41
N PRO A 17 11.02 -11.57 0.89
CA PRO A 17 10.98 -10.18 1.28
C PRO A 17 10.37 -9.33 0.16
N TRP A 18 9.39 -8.50 0.51
CA TRP A 18 8.76 -7.51 -0.36
C TRP A 18 7.91 -8.07 -1.51
N PHE A 19 7.79 -9.38 -1.68
CA PHE A 19 7.07 -9.95 -2.83
C PHE A 19 5.60 -9.52 -2.88
N ILE A 20 4.89 -9.65 -1.76
CA ILE A 20 3.47 -9.30 -1.66
C ILE A 20 3.28 -7.80 -1.90
N GLU A 21 4.10 -6.97 -1.28
CA GLU A 21 4.05 -5.52 -1.44
C GLU A 21 4.31 -5.09 -2.88
N THR A 22 5.33 -5.67 -3.52
CA THR A 22 5.68 -5.38 -4.92
C THR A 22 4.58 -5.85 -5.86
N ALA A 23 4.05 -7.05 -5.66
CA ALA A 23 2.96 -7.58 -6.49
C ALA A 23 1.73 -6.66 -6.40
N VAL A 24 1.31 -6.28 -5.19
CA VAL A 24 0.16 -5.39 -5.03
C VAL A 24 0.44 -3.97 -5.52
N PHE A 25 1.67 -3.46 -5.35
CA PHE A 25 2.08 -2.18 -5.92
C PHE A 25 1.89 -2.14 -7.44
N PHE A 26 2.34 -3.17 -8.16
CA PHE A 26 2.13 -3.25 -9.61
C PHE A 26 0.66 -3.45 -9.99
N LEU A 27 -0.13 -4.16 -9.17
CA LEU A 27 -1.57 -4.26 -9.39
C LEU A 27 -2.27 -2.90 -9.26
N VAL A 28 -1.90 -2.08 -8.27
CA VAL A 28 -2.43 -0.72 -8.09
C VAL A 28 -2.05 0.17 -9.28
N LEU A 29 -0.78 0.13 -9.72
CA LEU A 29 -0.34 0.88 -10.91
C LEU A 29 -1.02 0.44 -12.20
N TRP A 30 -1.23 -0.87 -12.35
CA TRP A 30 -1.95 -1.41 -13.50
C TRP A 30 -3.41 -0.93 -13.51
N GLN A 31 -4.07 -0.95 -12.35
CA GLN A 31 -5.43 -0.42 -12.20
C GLN A 31 -5.49 1.08 -12.53
N GLU A 32 -4.52 1.87 -12.08
CA GLU A 32 -4.45 3.30 -12.42
C GLU A 32 -4.27 3.53 -13.93
N SER A 33 -3.40 2.74 -14.56
CA SER A 33 -3.18 2.79 -16.01
C SER A 33 -4.45 2.44 -16.79
N PHE A 34 -5.17 1.40 -16.33
CA PHE A 34 -6.45 1.01 -16.92
C PHE A 34 -7.50 2.11 -16.76
N ARG A 35 -7.66 2.67 -15.56
CA ARG A 35 -8.57 3.79 -15.29
C ARG A 35 -8.31 4.96 -16.23
N LEU A 36 -7.05 5.39 -16.36
CA LEU A 36 -6.65 6.51 -17.21
C LEU A 36 -7.00 6.24 -18.68
N SER A 37 -6.70 5.04 -19.18
CA SER A 37 -7.01 4.65 -20.56
C SER A 37 -8.52 4.60 -20.82
N ALA A 38 -9.28 3.97 -19.92
CA ALA A 38 -10.72 3.84 -20.02
C ALA A 38 -11.44 5.20 -19.92
N ARG A 39 -10.99 6.08 -19.02
CA ARG A 39 -11.50 7.45 -18.88
C ARG A 39 -11.21 8.29 -20.13
N THR A 40 -9.98 8.23 -20.66
CA THR A 40 -9.57 9.01 -21.83
C THR A 40 -10.30 8.58 -23.10
N SER A 41 -10.66 7.31 -23.20
CA SER A 41 -11.47 6.76 -24.30
C SER A 41 -12.98 6.89 -24.07
N HIS A 42 -13.42 7.55 -22.99
CA HIS A 42 -14.83 7.65 -22.59
C HIS A 42 -15.55 6.30 -22.50
N GLN A 43 -14.81 5.24 -22.17
CA GLN A 43 -15.35 3.90 -22.06
C GLN A 43 -16.35 3.82 -20.90
N ILE A 44 -17.48 3.16 -21.12
CA ILE A 44 -18.44 2.83 -20.07
C ILE A 44 -18.05 1.47 -19.50
N LEU A 45 -17.85 1.43 -18.18
CA LEU A 45 -17.53 0.19 -17.49
C LEU A 45 -18.82 -0.60 -17.22
N PRO A 46 -18.77 -1.95 -17.14
CA PRO A 46 -19.94 -2.78 -16.85
C PRO A 46 -20.31 -2.74 -15.36
N VAL A 47 -20.45 -1.54 -14.81
CA VAL A 47 -20.81 -1.26 -13.42
C VAL A 47 -21.82 -0.11 -13.37
N ASN A 48 -22.39 0.14 -12.20
CA ASN A 48 -23.27 1.28 -12.00
C ASN A 48 -22.54 2.62 -12.24
N GLN A 49 -23.27 3.63 -12.71
CA GLN A 49 -22.72 4.96 -13.06
C GLN A 49 -22.02 5.67 -11.90
N ASN A 50 -22.54 5.58 -10.68
CA ASN A 50 -21.92 6.19 -9.50
C ASN A 50 -20.56 5.55 -9.20
N LEU A 51 -20.47 4.22 -9.31
CA LEU A 51 -19.21 3.50 -9.10
C LEU A 51 -18.19 3.82 -10.20
N GLN A 52 -18.64 3.92 -11.45
CA GLN A 52 -17.79 4.36 -12.55
C GLN A 52 -17.26 5.79 -12.33
N ASN A 53 -18.13 6.72 -11.93
CA ASN A 53 -17.74 8.10 -11.65
C ASN A 53 -16.72 8.14 -10.51
N TYR A 54 -17.01 7.47 -9.39
CA TYR A 54 -16.07 7.39 -8.28
C TYR A 54 -14.71 6.81 -8.70
N TYR A 55 -14.73 5.73 -9.49
CA TYR A 55 -13.51 5.12 -10.02
C TYR A 55 -12.75 6.08 -10.94
N TYR A 56 -13.42 6.81 -11.83
CA TYR A 56 -12.76 7.71 -12.78
C TYR A 56 -12.22 8.99 -12.15
N TYR A 57 -12.86 9.50 -11.09
CA TYR A 57 -12.52 10.79 -10.51
C TYR A 57 -11.70 10.67 -9.22
N ASN A 58 -12.00 9.73 -8.32
CA ASN A 58 -11.37 9.66 -6.98
C ASN A 58 -10.30 8.57 -6.85
N PHE A 59 -10.24 7.59 -7.77
CA PHE A 59 -9.24 6.52 -7.67
C PHE A 59 -7.80 7.00 -7.85
N GLY A 60 -7.59 8.12 -8.57
CA GLY A 60 -6.27 8.73 -8.69
C GLY A 60 -5.69 9.12 -7.32
N ASP A 61 -6.50 9.72 -6.46
CA ASP A 61 -6.07 10.15 -5.12
C ASP A 61 -5.82 8.97 -4.20
N PHE A 62 -6.64 7.93 -4.34
CA PHE A 62 -6.37 6.62 -3.72
C PHE A 62 -4.99 6.07 -4.13
N VAL A 63 -4.65 6.08 -5.42
CA VAL A 63 -3.35 5.62 -5.91
C VAL A 63 -2.23 6.51 -5.36
N ASN A 64 -2.43 7.83 -5.32
CA ASN A 64 -1.45 8.78 -4.77
C ASN A 64 -1.17 8.49 -3.29
N GLY A 65 -2.20 8.33 -2.46
CA GLY A 65 -2.04 7.99 -1.05
C GLY A 65 -1.33 6.65 -0.83
N TYR A 66 -1.64 5.64 -1.66
CA TYR A 66 -0.97 4.35 -1.64
C TYR A 66 0.52 4.47 -1.97
N ILE A 67 0.87 5.11 -3.10
CA ILE A 67 2.25 5.25 -3.58
C ILE A 67 3.07 6.11 -2.62
N MET A 68 2.51 7.21 -2.10
CA MET A 68 3.18 8.05 -1.11
C MET A 68 3.55 7.26 0.13
N THR A 69 2.62 6.47 0.67
CA THR A 69 2.90 5.65 1.85
C THR A 69 3.98 4.61 1.56
N TYR A 70 3.95 3.98 0.38
CA TYR A 70 4.97 3.05 -0.08
C TYR A 70 6.38 3.68 -0.11
N ILE A 71 6.49 4.87 -0.71
CA ILE A 71 7.76 5.59 -0.83
C ILE A 71 8.26 6.00 0.56
N ILE A 72 7.40 6.54 1.42
CA ILE A 72 7.78 6.98 2.77
C ILE A 72 8.24 5.79 3.62
N ASP A 73 7.53 4.64 3.60
CA ASP A 73 8.00 3.44 4.31
C ASP A 73 9.34 2.96 3.74
N GLY A 74 9.54 3.02 2.42
CA GLY A 74 10.82 2.74 1.79
C GLY A 74 11.96 3.62 2.31
N ILE A 75 11.75 4.93 2.41
CA ILE A 75 12.73 5.91 2.92
C ILE A 75 13.02 5.69 4.41
N ILE A 76 11.99 5.50 5.24
CA ILE A 76 12.16 5.22 6.68
C ILE A 76 12.93 3.91 6.87
N ASN A 77 12.60 2.88 6.08
CA ASN A 77 13.33 1.63 6.14
C ASN A 77 14.78 1.75 5.67
N PHE A 78 15.05 2.51 4.61
CA PHE A 78 16.40 2.75 4.13
C PHE A 78 17.27 3.48 5.18
N THR A 79 16.72 4.50 5.83
CA THR A 79 17.42 5.27 6.88
C THR A 79 17.66 4.44 8.15
N LEU A 80 16.69 3.61 8.57
CA LEU A 80 16.83 2.72 9.72
C LEU A 80 17.76 1.52 9.46
N LEU A 81 17.73 0.95 8.24
CA LEU A 81 18.59 -0.19 7.87
C LEU A 81 20.08 0.19 7.78
N LYS A 82 20.38 1.47 7.50
CA LYS A 82 21.75 1.99 7.53
C LYS A 82 22.39 1.90 8.92
N SER A 83 21.59 1.71 9.99
CA SER A 83 22.07 1.82 11.38
C SER A 83 22.47 0.51 12.06
N SER A 84 22.25 -0.69 11.53
CA SER A 84 22.54 -1.90 12.32
C SER A 84 22.55 -3.24 11.57
N ALA A 85 23.71 -3.88 11.57
CA ALA A 85 23.98 -5.23 11.07
C ALA A 85 23.57 -6.37 12.06
N SER A 86 22.86 -6.07 13.16
CA SER A 86 22.66 -7.05 14.26
C SER A 86 21.31 -6.93 15.00
N TYR A 87 20.19 -6.82 14.28
CA TYR A 87 18.87 -6.81 14.89
C TYR A 87 18.36 -8.22 15.24
N LYS A 88 18.01 -8.44 16.51
CA LYS A 88 17.21 -9.62 16.92
C LYS A 88 15.83 -9.59 16.24
N PHE A 89 15.33 -10.76 15.82
CA PHE A 89 14.10 -10.88 15.01
C PHE A 89 12.87 -10.19 15.61
N SER A 90 12.59 -10.33 16.92
CA SER A 90 11.47 -9.64 17.57
C SER A 90 11.61 -8.10 17.56
N ARG A 91 12.85 -7.58 17.64
CA ARG A 91 13.11 -6.15 17.51
C ARG A 91 12.98 -5.68 16.06
N PHE A 92 13.32 -6.53 15.09
CA PHE A 92 13.13 -6.24 13.66
C PHE A 92 11.64 -6.06 13.34
N GLU A 93 10.78 -6.99 13.74
CA GLU A 93 9.34 -6.91 13.49
C GLU A 93 8.71 -5.66 14.13
N VAL A 94 9.01 -5.39 15.41
CA VAL A 94 8.50 -4.20 16.10
C VAL A 94 8.94 -2.91 15.40
N THR A 95 10.19 -2.85 14.93
CA THR A 95 10.72 -1.69 14.21
C THR A 95 10.03 -1.50 12.86
N LYS A 96 9.81 -2.58 12.10
CA LYS A 96 9.09 -2.52 10.81
C LYS A 96 7.63 -2.11 10.98
N ARG A 97 6.93 -2.64 12.00
CA ARG A 97 5.56 -2.24 12.35
C ARG A 97 5.46 -0.76 12.73
N ARG A 98 6.44 -0.24 13.47
CA ARG A 98 6.52 1.19 13.79
C ARG A 98 6.78 2.03 12.56
N SER A 99 7.73 1.63 11.71
CA SER A 99 8.05 2.29 10.44
C SER A 99 6.81 2.49 9.58
N ILE A 100 6.06 1.42 9.32
CA ILE A 100 4.87 1.50 8.46
C ILE A 100 3.76 2.36 9.08
N SER A 101 3.61 2.33 10.41
CA SER A 101 2.64 3.20 11.10
C SER A 101 3.00 4.67 10.94
N ILE A 102 4.28 5.02 11.12
CA ILE A 102 4.79 6.38 10.92
C ILE A 102 4.63 6.80 9.45
N ALA A 103 4.98 5.93 8.51
CA ALA A 103 4.82 6.20 7.07
C ALA A 103 3.36 6.51 6.71
N THR A 104 2.43 5.74 7.26
CA THR A 104 0.99 5.91 7.04
C THR A 104 0.50 7.24 7.62
N LEU A 105 0.91 7.59 8.84
CA LEU A 105 0.55 8.86 9.46
C LEU A 105 1.11 10.06 8.69
N ILE A 106 2.37 9.99 8.24
CA ILE A 106 2.97 11.04 7.41
C ILE A 106 2.21 11.14 6.09
N SER A 107 1.93 10.03 5.41
CA SER A 107 1.20 10.06 4.13
C SER A 107 -0.20 10.63 4.27
N ILE A 108 -0.96 10.24 5.31
CA ILE A 108 -2.28 10.82 5.60
C ILE A 108 -2.15 12.32 5.86
N SER A 109 -1.15 12.74 6.65
CA SER A 109 -0.93 14.16 6.93
C SER A 109 -0.60 14.95 5.67
N VAL A 110 0.23 14.39 4.77
CA VAL A 110 0.59 15.00 3.48
C VAL A 110 -0.63 15.13 2.59
N VAL A 111 -1.44 14.06 2.43
CA VAL A 111 -2.69 14.10 1.65
C VAL A 111 -3.60 15.20 2.21
N VAL A 112 -3.87 15.18 3.51
CA VAL A 112 -4.75 16.17 4.14
C VAL A 112 -4.24 17.60 3.95
N VAL A 113 -2.93 17.84 4.13
CA VAL A 113 -2.36 19.19 3.96
C VAL A 113 -2.41 19.65 2.51
N ILE A 114 -2.08 18.79 1.54
CA ILE A 114 -2.11 19.14 0.12
C ILE A 114 -3.54 19.45 -0.32
N GLU A 115 -4.48 18.54 -0.05
CA GLU A 115 -5.87 18.69 -0.46
C GLU A 115 -6.53 19.88 0.24
N LEU A 116 -6.28 20.10 1.54
CA LEU A 116 -6.83 21.27 2.23
C LEU A 116 -6.22 22.59 1.76
N SER A 117 -4.93 22.61 1.43
CA SER A 117 -4.28 23.82 0.88
C SER A 117 -4.86 24.18 -0.49
N GLN A 118 -5.17 23.18 -1.31
CA GLN A 118 -5.79 23.36 -2.63
C GLN A 118 -7.30 23.64 -2.52
N SER A 119 -7.99 23.10 -1.51
CA SER A 119 -9.43 23.26 -1.29
C SER A 119 -9.91 24.68 -1.00
N THR A 120 -8.99 25.60 -0.71
CA THR A 120 -9.32 27.05 -0.71
C THR A 120 -9.84 27.52 -2.08
N ALA A 121 -9.66 26.71 -3.14
CA ALA A 121 -10.17 26.94 -4.49
C ALA A 121 -11.53 26.28 -4.80
N THR A 122 -11.88 25.08 -4.30
CA THR A 122 -13.22 24.45 -4.51
C THR A 122 -13.63 23.40 -3.45
N THR A 123 -14.94 23.15 -3.31
CA THR A 123 -15.50 22.06 -2.47
C THR A 123 -15.30 20.64 -3.01
N SER A 124 -14.81 20.49 -4.25
CA SER A 124 -14.58 19.17 -4.86
C SER A 124 -13.40 18.46 -4.20
N ASP A 125 -12.33 19.21 -3.95
CA ASP A 125 -11.02 18.68 -3.51
C ASP A 125 -11.09 18.09 -2.08
N VAL A 126 -12.03 18.57 -1.26
CA VAL A 126 -12.27 18.00 0.08
C VAL A 126 -12.84 16.57 0.01
N ASN A 127 -13.58 16.23 -1.06
CA ASN A 127 -14.14 14.89 -1.23
C ASN A 127 -13.11 13.86 -1.70
N ASP A 128 -11.90 14.29 -2.07
CA ASP A 128 -10.81 13.43 -2.53
C ASP A 128 -9.93 12.93 -1.36
N ILE A 129 -9.97 13.65 -0.21
CA ILE A 129 -9.26 13.28 1.03
C ILE A 129 -9.57 11.83 1.48
N PRO A 130 -10.83 11.37 1.56
CA PRO A 130 -11.13 10.00 1.97
C PRO A 130 -10.50 8.95 1.05
N ALA A 131 -10.41 9.21 -0.26
CA ALA A 131 -9.81 8.29 -1.22
C ALA A 131 -8.30 8.17 -0.98
N GLY A 132 -7.59 9.28 -0.84
CA GLY A 132 -6.16 9.27 -0.51
C GLY A 132 -5.84 8.61 0.83
N ILE A 133 -6.66 8.85 1.87
CA ILE A 133 -6.54 8.17 3.16
C ILE A 133 -6.75 6.65 2.99
N ALA A 134 -7.76 6.23 2.22
CA ALA A 134 -8.02 4.82 1.98
C ALA A 134 -6.84 4.12 1.27
N GLY A 135 -6.18 4.81 0.34
CA GLY A 135 -4.95 4.32 -0.31
C GLY A 135 -3.82 4.07 0.68
N ALA A 136 -3.57 5.03 1.57
CA ALA A 136 -2.56 4.91 2.61
C ALA A 136 -2.84 3.75 3.59
N ILE A 137 -4.10 3.61 4.01
CA ILE A 137 -4.55 2.52 4.88
C ILE A 137 -4.41 1.16 4.18
N LEU A 138 -4.74 1.07 2.89
CA LEU A 138 -4.59 -0.20 2.17
C LEU A 138 -3.12 -0.65 2.15
N TYR A 139 -2.19 0.26 1.84
CA TYR A 139 -0.76 -0.07 1.87
C TYR A 139 -0.31 -0.54 3.27
N TYR A 140 -0.74 0.15 4.33
CA TYR A 140 -0.51 -0.26 5.72
C TYR A 140 -0.94 -1.71 5.98
N LEU A 141 -2.15 -2.08 5.56
CA LEU A 141 -2.71 -3.42 5.76
C LEU A 141 -1.93 -4.49 4.99
N ILE A 142 -1.58 -4.23 3.72
CA ILE A 142 -0.78 -5.15 2.90
C ILE A 142 0.59 -5.37 3.53
N ARG A 143 1.23 -4.30 4.01
CA ARG A 143 2.54 -4.37 4.64
C ARG A 143 2.48 -5.15 5.96
N LEU A 144 1.46 -4.95 6.79
CA LEU A 144 1.26 -5.75 8.00
C LEU A 144 1.04 -7.24 7.67
N PHE A 145 0.25 -7.52 6.63
CA PHE A 145 0.00 -8.88 6.18
C PHE A 145 1.27 -9.57 5.68
N SER A 146 2.08 -8.87 4.88
CA SER A 146 3.36 -9.38 4.40
C SER A 146 4.33 -9.66 5.56
N LEU A 147 4.48 -8.72 6.50
CA LEU A 147 5.30 -8.93 7.70
C LEU A 147 4.84 -10.15 8.52
N LYS A 148 3.52 -10.35 8.65
CA LYS A 148 2.97 -11.53 9.34
C LYS A 148 3.36 -12.83 8.64
N ILE A 149 3.28 -12.89 7.32
CA ILE A 149 3.66 -14.07 6.53
C ILE A 149 5.15 -14.37 6.69
N THR A 150 6.01 -13.35 6.54
CA THR A 150 7.46 -13.51 6.71
C THR A 150 7.80 -14.03 8.12
N THR A 151 7.20 -13.46 9.17
CA THR A 151 7.39 -13.93 10.54
C THR A 151 6.93 -15.37 10.76
N GLN A 152 5.77 -15.75 10.22
CA GLN A 152 5.26 -17.12 10.37
C GLN A 152 6.16 -18.15 9.67
N TYR A 153 6.64 -17.83 8.48
CA TYR A 153 7.54 -18.71 7.73
C TYR A 153 8.87 -18.92 8.46
N GLU A 154 9.50 -17.86 8.95
CA GLU A 154 10.78 -17.96 9.67
C GLU A 154 10.65 -18.69 11.01
N ASN A 155 9.55 -18.51 11.74
CA ASN A 155 9.30 -19.23 12.99
C ASN A 155 8.98 -20.72 12.77
N GLY A 156 8.41 -21.10 11.61
CA GLY A 156 8.12 -22.49 11.26
C GLY A 156 9.33 -23.27 10.71
N ILE A 157 10.48 -22.60 10.54
CA ILE A 157 11.76 -23.22 10.16
C ILE A 157 12.61 -23.58 11.40
N LYS A 158 12.28 -23.05 12.58
CA LYS A 158 12.87 -23.45 13.87
C LYS A 158 12.12 -24.62 14.47
#